data_AF-A0A7V4JG94-F1
#
_entry.id   AF-A0A7V4JG94-F1
#
_cell.length_a   1.000
_cell.length_b   1.000
_cell.length_c   1.000
_cell.angle_alpha   90.00
_cell.angle_beta   90.00
_cell.angle_gamma   90.00
#
_symmetry.space_group_name_H-M   'P 1'
#
loop_
_entity.id
_entity.type
_entity.pdbx_description
1 polymer ?
#
loop_
_entity_poly.entity_id
_entity_poly.type
_entity_poly.pdbx_seq_one_letter_code
_entity_poly.pdbx_strand_id
1 'polypeptide(L)'
;MLKGLMVLALLVATVCLSQAPMVFAFTLQEVYDDFADNGRLDQSYSCEELRAAVGDATLNQYGDQIVLDAIKQAYNKQCSRNEFPFSGFGWTVAGLVAFVLLGAGFGLRKYARRRST
;
A
#
# COMPACT_ATOMS: atom_id res chain seq x y z
N MET A 1 32.93 -19.32 5.47
CA MET A 1 32.17 -18.11 5.90
C MET A 1 31.19 -17.62 4.83
N LEU A 2 31.58 -17.52 3.55
CA LEU A 2 30.71 -16.99 2.48
C LEU A 2 29.42 -17.81 2.23
N LYS A 3 29.49 -19.14 2.28
CA LYS A 3 28.34 -20.04 2.05
C LYS A 3 27.27 -19.93 3.14
N GLY A 4 27.68 -19.77 4.40
CA GLY A 4 26.74 -19.59 5.53
C GLY A 4 26.03 -18.24 5.47
N LEU A 5 26.72 -17.18 5.04
CA LEU A 5 26.12 -15.87 4.82
C LEU A 5 25.05 -15.91 3.72
N MET A 6 25.30 -16.67 2.65
CA MET A 6 24.39 -16.79 1.51
C MET A 6 23.11 -17.55 1.86
N VAL A 7 23.22 -18.62 2.66
CA VAL A 7 22.08 -19.39 3.16
C VAL A 7 21.25 -18.57 4.16
N LEU A 8 21.91 -17.82 5.05
CA LEU A 8 21.24 -16.94 5.99
C LEU A 8 20.47 -15.81 5.27
N ALA A 9 21.08 -15.19 4.25
CA ALA A 9 20.43 -14.15 3.45
C ALA A 9 19.19 -14.69 2.70
N LEU A 10 19.28 -15.91 2.16
CA LEU A 10 18.16 -16.57 1.49
C LEU A 10 17.02 -16.87 2.47
N LEU A 11 17.33 -17.36 3.67
CA LEU A 11 16.36 -17.64 4.74
C LEU A 11 15.66 -16.39 5.25
N VAL A 12 16.39 -15.28 5.40
CA VAL A 12 15.81 -14.00 5.79
C VAL A 12 14.90 -13.47 4.69
N ALA A 13 15.31 -13.58 3.41
CA ALA A 13 14.49 -13.16 2.29
C ALA A 13 13.17 -13.94 2.21
N THR A 14 13.19 -15.27 2.40
CA THR A 14 11.97 -16.09 2.34
C THR A 14 11.01 -15.81 3.50
N VAL A 15 11.51 -15.53 4.71
CA VAL A 15 10.68 -15.15 5.86
C VAL A 15 10.06 -13.75 5.68
N CYS A 16 10.77 -12.82 5.03
CA CYS A 16 10.20 -11.51 4.70
C CYS A 16 9.09 -11.60 3.63
N LEU A 17 9.19 -12.55 2.70
CA LEU A 17 8.21 -12.73 1.62
C LEU A 17 6.95 -13.49 2.07
N SER A 18 7.00 -14.28 3.15
CA SER A 18 5.86 -15.07 3.63
C SER A 18 4.86 -14.31 4.49
N GLN A 19 5.15 -13.04 4.83
CA GLN A 19 4.28 -12.20 5.65
C GLN A 19 3.43 -11.22 4.84
N ALA A 20 3.34 -11.38 3.51
CA ALA A 20 2.41 -10.60 2.72
C ALA A 20 0.96 -10.92 3.18
N PRO A 21 0.21 -9.95 3.73
CA PRO A 21 -1.18 -10.19 4.07
C PRO A 21 -1.92 -10.50 2.77
N MET A 22 -2.37 -11.75 2.63
CA MET A 22 -3.24 -12.17 1.54
C MET A 22 -4.64 -11.66 1.89
N VAL A 23 -4.87 -10.37 1.69
CA VAL A 23 -6.22 -9.80 1.78
C VAL A 23 -6.95 -10.27 0.53
N PHE A 24 -7.92 -11.16 0.71
CA PHE A 24 -8.89 -11.46 -0.35
C PHE A 24 -9.62 -10.16 -0.64
N ALA A 25 -9.32 -9.55 -1.78
CA ALA A 25 -9.94 -8.31 -2.19
C ALA A 25 -11.43 -8.57 -2.45
N PHE A 26 -12.31 -7.91 -1.71
CA PHE A 26 -13.72 -7.85 -2.03
C PHE A 26 -13.90 -7.27 -3.43
N THR A 27 -14.76 -7.90 -4.21
CA THR A 27 -15.06 -7.45 -5.57
C THR A 27 -15.97 -6.23 -5.53
N LEU A 28 -15.88 -5.39 -6.58
CA LEU A 28 -16.72 -4.20 -6.73
C LEU A 28 -18.22 -4.52 -6.61
N GLN A 29 -18.60 -5.69 -7.12
CA GLN A 29 -19.97 -6.15 -7.15
C GLN A 29 -20.46 -6.57 -5.75
N GLU A 30 -19.59 -7.20 -4.94
CA GLU A 30 -19.94 -7.53 -3.54
C GLU A 30 -20.17 -6.27 -2.69
N VAL A 31 -19.40 -5.20 -2.92
CA VAL A 31 -19.61 -3.90 -2.24
C VAL A 31 -20.96 -3.28 -2.63
N TYR A 32 -21.32 -3.40 -3.91
CA TYR A 32 -22.59 -2.89 -4.42
C TYR A 32 -23.78 -3.70 -3.90
N ASP A 33 -23.68 -5.02 -3.96
CA ASP A 33 -24.72 -5.95 -3.55
C ASP A 33 -24.98 -5.88 -2.03
N ASP A 34 -23.94 -5.71 -1.21
CA ASP A 34 -24.06 -5.51 0.25
C ASP A 34 -24.94 -4.31 0.59
N PHE A 35 -24.64 -3.18 -0.04
CA PHE A 35 -25.43 -1.97 0.15
C PHE A 35 -26.82 -2.10 -0.48
N ALA A 36 -26.96 -2.78 -1.62
CA ALA A 36 -28.25 -2.98 -2.26
C ALA A 36 -29.18 -3.89 -1.43
N ASP A 37 -28.65 -4.81 -0.64
CA ASP A 37 -29.43 -5.75 0.17
C ASP A 37 -30.13 -5.06 1.35
N ASN A 38 -29.37 -4.32 2.17
CA ASN A 38 -29.89 -3.77 3.43
C ASN A 38 -29.74 -2.24 3.56
N GLY A 39 -29.25 -1.57 2.52
CA GLY A 39 -29.00 -0.12 2.50
C GLY A 39 -27.79 0.31 3.36
N ARG A 40 -26.89 -0.62 3.71
CA ARG A 40 -25.74 -0.37 4.59
C ARG A 40 -24.52 -1.14 4.07
N LEU A 41 -23.36 -0.53 4.24
CA LEU A 41 -22.07 -1.22 4.08
C LEU A 41 -21.67 -1.72 5.46
N ASP A 42 -21.94 -2.99 5.76
CA ASP A 42 -21.68 -3.55 7.09
C ASP A 42 -20.53 -4.57 7.11
N GLN A 43 -20.04 -4.96 5.94
CA GLN A 43 -18.83 -5.77 5.83
C GLN A 43 -17.56 -4.95 6.13
N SER A 44 -16.50 -5.67 6.48
CA SER A 44 -15.20 -5.08 6.80
C SER A 44 -14.40 -4.77 5.54
N TYR A 45 -14.79 -3.71 4.84
CA TYR A 45 -14.07 -3.22 3.67
C TYR A 45 -12.78 -2.49 4.04
N SER A 46 -11.71 -2.77 3.29
CA SER A 46 -10.45 -2.03 3.32
C SER A 46 -10.56 -0.72 2.56
N CYS A 47 -9.59 0.18 2.80
CA CYS A 47 -9.58 1.48 2.16
C CYS A 47 -9.27 1.42 0.67
N GLU A 48 -8.44 0.45 0.27
CA GLU A 48 -8.10 0.19 -1.11
C GLU A 48 -9.31 -0.26 -1.91
N GLU A 49 -10.16 -1.12 -1.32
CA GLU A 49 -11.40 -1.61 -1.93
C GLU A 49 -12.43 -0.49 -2.08
N LEU A 50 -12.65 0.31 -1.03
CA LEU A 50 -13.54 1.46 -1.09
C LEU A 50 -13.04 2.51 -2.10
N ARG A 51 -11.72 2.72 -2.20
CA ARG A 51 -11.12 3.62 -3.19
C ARG A 51 -11.33 3.11 -4.62
N ALA A 52 -11.17 1.81 -4.84
CA ALA A 52 -11.43 1.19 -6.13
C ALA A 52 -12.92 1.31 -6.51
N ALA A 53 -13.83 1.07 -5.55
CA ALA A 53 -15.28 1.22 -5.72
C ALA A 53 -15.68 2.66 -6.10
N VAL A 54 -15.16 3.67 -5.40
CA VAL A 54 -15.43 5.08 -5.72
C VAL A 54 -14.83 5.49 -7.07
N GLY A 55 -13.65 4.96 -7.42
CA GLY A 55 -12.92 5.29 -8.64
C GLY A 55 -13.39 4.55 -9.90
N ASP A 56 -14.29 3.58 -9.78
CA ASP A 56 -14.71 2.76 -10.91
C ASP A 56 -15.63 3.52 -11.88
N ALA A 57 -15.27 3.54 -13.15
CA ALA A 57 -16.02 4.27 -14.18
C ALA A 57 -17.38 3.62 -14.48
N THR A 58 -17.49 2.31 -14.36
CA THR A 58 -18.72 1.55 -14.64
C THR A 58 -19.76 1.83 -13.57
N LEU A 59 -19.36 1.79 -12.29
CA LEU A 59 -20.23 2.17 -11.19
C LEU A 59 -20.65 3.63 -11.30
N ASN A 60 -19.71 4.55 -11.57
CA ASN A 60 -20.06 5.98 -11.71
C ASN A 60 -21.01 6.29 -12.88
N GLN A 61 -21.04 5.46 -13.93
CA GLN A 61 -21.92 5.65 -15.09
C GLN A 61 -23.26 4.94 -14.99
N TYR A 62 -23.29 3.74 -14.40
CA TYR A 62 -24.45 2.84 -14.43
C TYR A 62 -24.96 2.43 -13.04
N GLY A 63 -24.22 2.74 -11.98
CA GLY A 63 -24.61 2.45 -10.61
C GLY A 63 -25.67 3.43 -10.09
N ASP A 64 -26.49 2.95 -9.16
CA ASP A 64 -27.46 3.78 -8.46
C ASP A 64 -26.75 4.85 -7.61
N GLN A 65 -27.13 6.12 -7.79
CA GLN A 65 -26.52 7.24 -7.09
C GLN A 65 -26.61 7.13 -5.56
N ILE A 66 -27.67 6.51 -5.04
CA ILE A 66 -27.83 6.31 -3.59
C ILE A 66 -26.74 5.39 -3.06
N VAL A 67 -26.43 4.32 -3.80
CA VAL A 67 -25.39 3.36 -3.48
C VAL A 67 -24.01 4.00 -3.56
N LEU A 68 -23.75 4.77 -4.63
CA LEU A 68 -22.49 5.51 -4.79
C LEU A 68 -22.23 6.51 -3.68
N ASP A 69 -23.26 7.26 -3.26
CA ASP A 69 -23.10 8.25 -2.20
C ASP A 69 -22.83 7.60 -0.84
N ALA A 70 -23.42 6.44 -0.57
CA ALA A 70 -23.10 5.67 0.62
C ALA A 70 -21.67 5.11 0.61
N ILE A 71 -21.21 4.56 -0.53
CA ILE A 71 -19.83 4.09 -0.69
C ILE A 71 -18.84 5.25 -0.51
N LYS A 72 -19.11 6.41 -1.12
CA LYS A 72 -18.31 7.63 -0.94
C LYS A 72 -18.28 8.09 0.51
N GLN A 73 -19.42 8.01 1.20
CA GLN A 73 -19.48 8.39 2.61
C GLN A 73 -18.68 7.44 3.51
N ALA A 74 -18.74 6.13 3.25
CA ALA A 74 -17.94 5.12 3.94
C ALA A 74 -16.43 5.36 3.70
N TYR A 75 -16.05 5.56 2.43
CA TYR A 75 -14.68 5.91 2.04
C TYR A 75 -14.18 7.17 2.78
N ASN A 76 -14.95 8.26 2.77
CA ASN A 76 -14.56 9.50 3.44
C ASN A 76 -14.46 9.35 4.97
N LYS A 77 -15.33 8.55 5.59
CA LYS A 77 -15.27 8.30 7.05
C LYS A 77 -14.04 7.48 7.45
N GLN A 78 -13.70 6.47 6.67
CA GLN A 78 -12.71 5.46 7.05
C GLN A 78 -11.30 5.75 6.49
N CYS A 79 -11.22 6.32 5.29
CA CYS A 79 -9.99 6.40 4.50
C CYS A 79 -9.46 7.82 4.35
N SER A 80 -10.33 8.82 4.16
CA SER A 80 -9.90 10.23 4.13
C SER A 80 -9.23 10.69 5.43
N ARG A 81 -9.45 10.00 6.57
CA ARG A 81 -8.80 10.33 7.84
C ARG A 81 -7.37 9.80 7.96
N ASN A 82 -7.02 8.78 7.15
CA ASN A 82 -5.75 8.06 7.24
C ASN A 82 -4.87 8.25 5.99
N GLU A 83 -5.43 8.74 4.89
CA GLU A 83 -4.72 9.06 3.67
C GLU A 83 -3.96 10.38 3.83
N PHE A 84 -2.74 10.32 4.38
CA PHE A 84 -1.79 11.43 4.23
C PHE A 84 -1.56 11.67 2.73
N PRO A 85 -1.40 12.93 2.27
CA PRO A 85 -1.35 13.29 0.84
C PRO A 85 -0.11 12.79 0.09
N PHE A 86 0.62 11.84 0.67
CA PHE A 86 1.77 11.15 0.09
C PHE A 86 1.49 9.66 0.23
N SER A 87 0.95 9.05 -0.83
CA SER A 87 0.79 7.59 -0.95
C SER A 87 2.05 6.85 -0.49
N GLY A 88 1.94 5.60 -0.02
CA GLY A 88 3.08 4.79 0.43
C GLY A 88 4.30 4.81 -0.52
N PHE A 89 4.07 5.00 -1.83
CA PHE A 89 5.11 5.24 -2.85
C PHE A 89 5.99 6.45 -2.57
N GLY A 90 5.44 7.56 -2.06
CA GLY A 90 6.19 8.75 -1.66
C GLY A 90 7.18 8.46 -0.54
N TRP A 91 6.76 7.69 0.48
CA TRP A 91 7.67 7.22 1.53
C TRP A 91 8.70 6.21 1.01
N THR A 92 8.33 5.37 0.04
CA THR A 92 9.29 4.44 -0.58
C THR A 92 10.34 5.20 -1.37
N VAL A 93 9.96 6.18 -2.19
CA VAL A 93 10.89 7.03 -2.94
C VAL A 93 11.75 7.86 -1.99
N ALA A 94 11.16 8.49 -0.97
CA ALA A 94 11.90 9.23 0.04
C ALA A 94 12.91 8.33 0.79
N GLY A 95 12.50 7.12 1.16
CA GLY A 95 13.36 6.11 1.76
C GLY A 95 14.50 5.67 0.84
N LEU A 96 14.21 5.47 -0.45
CA LEU A 96 15.20 5.09 -1.47
C LEU A 96 16.23 6.20 -1.67
N VAL A 97 15.78 7.46 -1.78
CA VAL A 97 16.65 8.64 -1.88
C VAL A 97 17.54 8.78 -0.64
N ALA A 98 16.97 8.64 0.56
CA ALA A 98 17.74 8.67 1.80
C ALA A 98 18.81 7.56 1.84
N PHE A 99 18.47 6.35 1.41
CA PHE A 99 19.43 5.23 1.31
C PHE A 99 20.56 5.52 0.33
N VAL A 100 20.25 6.08 -0.84
CA VAL A 100 21.26 6.46 -1.85
C VAL A 100 22.21 7.52 -1.30
N LEU A 101 21.67 8.57 -0.65
CA LEU A 101 22.49 9.63 -0.07
C LEU A 101 23.38 9.14 1.07
N LEU A 102 22.85 8.28 1.95
CA LEU A 102 23.64 7.66 3.03
C LEU A 102 24.74 6.75 2.46
N GLY A 103 24.42 5.94 1.45
CA GLY A 103 25.39 5.09 0.76
C GLY A 103 26.49 5.90 0.06
N ALA A 104 26.12 6.94 -0.67
CA ALA A 104 27.07 7.84 -1.35
C ALA A 104 27.97 8.57 -0.33
N GLY A 105 27.38 9.13 0.73
CA GLY A 105 28.13 9.80 1.80
C GLY A 105 29.11 8.87 2.50
N PHE A 106 28.71 7.64 2.80
CA PHE A 106 29.59 6.64 3.41
C PHE A 106 30.73 6.21 2.46
N GLY A 107 30.42 6.04 1.17
CA GLY A 107 31.39 5.72 0.12
C GLY A 107 32.46 6.82 -0.03
N LEU A 108 32.03 8.08 -0.13
CA LEU A 108 32.92 9.24 -0.20
C LEU A 108 33.78 9.37 1.07
N ARG A 109 33.20 9.14 2.25
CA ARG A 109 33.95 9.17 3.53
C ARG A 109 35.04 8.12 3.59
N LYS A 110 34.77 6.92 3.07
CA LYS A 110 35.76 5.84 3.01
C LYS A 110 36.86 6.14 1.98
N TYR A 111 36.50 6.74 0.85
CA TYR A 111 37.45 7.08 -0.22
C TYR A 111 38.38 8.24 0.18
N ALA A 112 37.85 9.28 0.83
CA ALA A 112 38.64 10.41 1.33
C ALA A 112 39.70 9.97 2.35
N ARG A 113 39.35 9.04 3.25
CA ARG A 113 40.30 8.49 4.24
C ARG A 113 41.43 7.67 3.63
N ARG A 114 41.21 7.02 2.48
CA ARG A 114 42.27 6.27 1.76
C ARG A 114 43.27 7.16 1.03
N ARG A 115 42.92 8.42 0.77
CA ARG A 115 43.77 9.37 0.03
C ARG A 115 44.65 10.22 0.94
N SER A 116 44.38 10.23 2.26
CA SER A 116 45.17 10.98 3.25
C SER A 116 46.17 10.11 4.02
N THR A 117 46.43 8.88 3.54
CA THR A 117 47.52 8.00 3.96
C THR A 117 48.34 7.70 2.72
#